data_AF-A0A117IC34-F1
#
_entry.id   AF-A0A117IC34-F1
#
_cell.length_a   1.000
_cell.length_b   1.000
_cell.length_c   1.000
_cell.angle_alpha   90.00
_cell.angle_beta   90.00
_cell.angle_gamma   90.00
#
_symmetry.space_group_name_H-M   'P 1'
#
loop_
_entity.id
_entity.type
_entity.pdbx_description
1 polymer ?
#
loop_
_entity_poly.entity_id
_entity_poly.type
_entity_poly.pdbx_seq_one_letter_code
_entity_poly.pdbx_strand_id
1 'polypeptide(L)'
;MRFTELISGPTVAGATAFILLVITRIPAVNRRVARLLDPVVRWWTRGALTDQVAEREREILFRRTQDVDILEAYQDEIARWAVEVRAIAIEHDITIPRMKTFRQFKAEWLRDHPEYANEFGKHTP
;
A
#
# COMPACT_ATOMS: atom_id res chain seq x y z
N MET A 1 58.46 26.59 -14.49
CA MET A 1 58.53 25.39 -13.63
C MET A 1 57.10 25.01 -13.27
N ARG A 2 56.54 23.98 -13.92
CA ARG A 2 55.18 23.48 -13.68
C ARG A 2 55.30 22.15 -12.95
N PHE A 3 54.88 22.11 -11.69
CA PHE A 3 54.66 20.87 -10.94
C PHE A 3 53.20 20.83 -10.50
N THR A 4 52.32 20.52 -11.45
CA THR A 4 51.01 19.97 -11.16
C THR A 4 51.01 18.53 -11.64
N GLU A 5 51.78 17.69 -10.95
CA GLU A 5 51.60 16.26 -11.04
C GLU A 5 50.32 15.93 -10.25
N LEU A 6 49.33 15.59 -11.04
CA LEU A 6 48.08 14.97 -10.66
C LEU A 6 48.40 13.66 -9.91
N ILE A 7 48.62 13.72 -8.59
CA ILE A 7 48.74 12.54 -7.73
C ILE A 7 47.35 11.89 -7.63
N SER A 8 47.02 11.15 -8.69
CA SER A 8 46.28 9.91 -8.75
C SER A 8 45.29 9.67 -7.59
N GLY A 9 44.00 9.86 -7.89
CA GLY A 9 42.86 9.54 -7.03
C GLY A 9 42.79 8.14 -6.39
N PRO A 10 43.43 7.06 -6.88
CA PRO A 10 43.38 5.75 -6.20
C PRO A 10 44.18 5.66 -4.91
N THR A 11 45.34 6.34 -4.82
CA THR A 11 46.23 6.26 -3.65
C THR A 11 45.70 7.08 -2.48
N VAL A 12 45.12 8.25 -2.77
CA VAL A 12 44.46 9.07 -1.75
C VAL A 12 43.16 8.41 -1.27
N ALA A 13 42.38 7.81 -2.18
CA ALA A 13 41.19 7.03 -1.83
C ALA A 13 41.52 5.77 -1.01
N GLY A 14 42.59 5.05 -1.38
CA GLY A 14 43.07 3.89 -0.63
C GLY A 14 43.58 4.25 0.76
N ALA A 15 44.34 5.33 0.90
CA ALA A 15 44.83 5.82 2.19
C ALA A 15 43.69 6.29 3.09
N THR A 16 42.71 7.02 2.56
CA THR A 16 41.52 7.44 3.33
C THR A 16 40.64 6.26 3.74
N ALA A 17 40.39 5.30 2.86
CA ALA A 17 39.65 4.08 3.20
C ALA A 17 40.38 3.24 4.28
N PHE A 18 41.71 3.13 4.19
CA PHE A 18 42.52 2.43 5.18
C PHE A 18 42.48 3.14 6.55
N ILE A 19 42.62 4.47 6.57
CA ILE A 19 42.51 5.27 7.79
C ILE A 19 41.11 5.11 8.42
N LEU A 20 40.05 5.13 7.61
CA LEU A 20 38.68 4.89 8.10
C LEU A 20 38.51 3.47 8.67
N LEU A 21 39.08 2.45 8.04
CA LEU A 21 39.09 1.06 8.53
C LEU A 21 39.83 0.92 9.87
N VAL A 22 40.97 1.59 10.01
CA VAL A 22 41.74 1.60 11.26
C VAL A 22 40.99 2.33 12.37
N ILE A 23 40.39 3.49 12.06
CA ILE A 23 39.63 4.30 13.02
C ILE A 23 38.35 3.59 13.47
N THR A 24 37.64 2.92 12.57
CA THR A 24 36.41 2.16 12.89
C THR A 24 36.67 0.91 13.71
N ARG A 25 37.89 0.33 13.64
CA ARG A 25 38.33 -0.76 14.53
C ARG A 25 38.57 -0.31 15.98
N ILE A 26 38.68 0.99 16.26
CA ILE A 26 38.86 1.52 17.61
C ILE A 26 37.49 1.53 18.32
N PRO A 27 37.27 0.73 19.38
CA PRO A 27 35.96 0.60 20.01
C PRO A 27 35.39 1.93 20.53
N ALA A 28 36.26 2.84 20.97
CA ALA A 28 35.87 4.16 21.46
C ALA A 28 35.32 5.08 20.35
N VAL A 29 35.84 4.97 19.12
CA VAL A 29 35.37 5.77 17.98
C VAL A 29 34.09 5.16 17.42
N ASN A 30 34.02 3.83 17.30
CA ASN A 30 32.80 3.14 16.89
C ASN A 30 31.62 3.46 17.84
N ARG A 31 31.83 3.47 19.17
CA ARG A 31 30.81 3.89 20.15
C ARG A 31 30.39 5.37 20.04
N ARG A 32 31.24 6.26 19.53
CA ARG A 32 30.91 7.68 19.30
C ARG A 32 30.15 7.85 17.99
N VAL A 33 30.59 7.21 16.92
CA VAL A 33 29.91 7.20 15.62
C VAL A 33 28.54 6.56 15.74
N ALA A 34 28.42 5.43 16.43
CA ALA A 34 27.13 4.80 16.71
C ALA A 34 26.18 5.74 17.47
N ARG A 35 26.67 6.46 18.49
CA ARG A 35 25.87 7.47 19.23
C ARG A 35 25.42 8.65 18.38
N LEU A 36 26.20 9.03 17.37
CA LEU A 36 25.84 10.11 16.44
C LEU A 36 24.84 9.65 15.38
N LEU A 37 24.94 8.40 14.94
CA LEU A 37 24.05 7.80 13.94
C LEU A 37 22.72 7.31 14.54
N ASP A 38 22.69 6.95 15.82
CA ASP A 38 21.50 6.48 16.54
C ASP A 38 20.27 7.39 16.37
N PRO A 39 20.34 8.72 16.58
CA PRO A 39 19.19 9.60 16.34
C PRO A 39 18.75 9.65 14.87
N VAL A 40 19.68 9.52 13.91
CA VAL A 40 19.37 9.52 12.47
C VAL A 40 18.65 8.23 12.09
N VAL A 41 19.16 7.08 12.54
CA VAL A 41 18.52 5.77 12.33
C VAL A 41 17.16 5.73 13.00
N ARG A 42 17.03 6.27 14.21
CA ARG A 42 15.75 6.33 14.94
C ARG A 42 14.73 7.28 14.29
N TRP A 43 15.19 8.38 13.68
CA TRP A 43 14.33 9.27 12.92
C TRP A 43 13.86 8.61 11.61
N TRP A 44 14.78 7.98 10.88
CA TRP A 44 14.48 7.31 9.62
C TRP A 44 13.55 6.09 9.81
N THR A 45 13.79 5.28 10.84
CA THR A 45 12.90 4.16 11.19
C THR A 45 11.52 4.62 11.64
N ARG A 46 11.40 5.75 12.37
CA ARG A 46 10.09 6.33 12.67
C ARG A 46 9.39 6.80 11.39
N GLY A 47 10.10 7.45 10.48
CA GLY A 47 9.58 7.85 9.17
C GLY A 47 9.04 6.66 8.38
N ALA A 48 9.83 5.59 8.27
CA ALA A 48 9.43 4.36 7.60
C ALA A 48 8.22 3.68 8.26
N LEU A 49 8.12 3.70 9.59
CA LEU A 49 6.96 3.20 10.32
C LEU A 49 5.71 4.07 10.07
N THR A 50 5.84 5.41 10.05
CA THR A 50 4.74 6.30 9.72
C THR A 50 4.27 6.14 8.28
N ASP A 51 5.18 5.91 7.33
CA ASP A 51 4.83 5.66 5.94
C ASP A 51 4.09 4.31 5.78
N GLN A 52 4.55 3.26 6.48
CA GLN A 52 3.87 1.96 6.48
C GLN A 52 2.47 2.03 7.11
N VAL A 53 2.30 2.78 8.21
CA VAL A 53 1.00 2.97 8.85
C VAL A 53 0.07 3.79 7.94
N ALA A 54 0.56 4.87 7.35
CA ALA A 54 -0.21 5.69 6.43
C ALA A 54 -0.66 4.90 5.18
N GLU A 55 0.22 4.05 4.64
CA GLU A 55 -0.11 3.19 3.50
C GLU A 55 -1.17 2.15 3.86
N ARG A 56 -1.03 1.52 5.04
CA ARG A 56 -2.02 0.57 5.54
C ARG A 56 -3.37 1.23 5.84
N GLU A 57 -3.37 2.44 6.38
CA GLU A 57 -4.60 3.21 6.62
C GLU A 57 -5.29 3.59 5.31
N ARG A 58 -4.53 4.01 4.29
CA ARG A 58 -5.05 4.26 2.94
C ARG A 58 -5.67 3.01 2.33
N GLU A 59 -5.00 1.86 2.43
CA GLU A 59 -5.52 0.57 1.95
C GLU A 59 -6.84 0.21 2.66
N ILE A 60 -6.93 0.40 3.98
CA ILE A 60 -8.16 0.14 4.74
C ILE A 60 -9.29 1.10 4.31
N LEU A 61 -9.00 2.39 4.18
CA LEU A 61 -9.99 3.39 3.75
C LEU A 61 -10.50 3.07 2.36
N PHE A 62 -9.60 2.69 1.45
CA PHE A 62 -9.95 2.33 0.08
C PHE A 62 -10.84 1.09 0.00
N ARG A 63 -10.51 0.03 0.75
CA ARG A 63 -11.36 -1.17 0.84
C ARG A 63 -12.75 -0.83 1.38
N ARG A 64 -12.82 0.07 2.37
CA ARG A 64 -14.09 0.52 2.94
C ARG A 64 -14.93 1.32 1.96
N THR A 65 -14.35 2.24 1.19
CA THR A 65 -15.08 2.98 0.16
C THR A 65 -15.61 2.05 -0.92
N GLN A 66 -14.79 1.09 -1.37
CA GLN A 66 -15.22 0.07 -2.33
C GLN A 66 -16.38 -0.80 -1.81
N ASP A 67 -16.33 -1.22 -0.54
CA ASP A 67 -17.43 -1.99 0.06
C ASP A 67 -18.72 -1.15 0.18
N VAL A 68 -18.61 0.17 0.39
CA VAL A 68 -19.77 1.08 0.39
C VAL A 68 -20.38 1.19 -1.00
N ASP A 69 -19.58 1.35 -2.05
CA ASP A 69 -20.07 1.42 -3.43
C ASP A 69 -20.83 0.15 -3.82
N ILE A 70 -20.29 -1.03 -3.48
CA ILE A 70 -20.96 -2.32 -3.75
C ILE A 70 -22.26 -2.45 -2.96
N LEU A 71 -22.31 -1.91 -1.74
CA LEU A 71 -23.52 -1.91 -0.92
C LEU A 71 -24.58 -0.96 -1.48
N GLU A 72 -24.20 0.22 -1.96
CA GLU A 72 -25.09 1.18 -2.63
C GLU A 72 -25.70 0.57 -3.89
N ALA A 73 -24.86 -0.02 -4.75
CA ALA A 73 -25.33 -0.73 -5.95
C ALA A 73 -26.31 -1.88 -5.61
N TYR A 74 -26.10 -2.57 -4.49
CA TYR A 74 -27.03 -3.61 -4.05
C TYR A 74 -28.37 -3.03 -3.58
N GLN A 75 -28.38 -1.85 -2.94
CA GLN A 75 -29.62 -1.18 -2.55
C GLN A 75 -30.44 -0.75 -3.78
N ASP A 76 -29.78 -0.27 -4.82
CA ASP A 76 -30.44 0.04 -6.09
C ASP A 76 -31.05 -1.20 -6.75
N GLU A 77 -30.36 -2.34 -6.68
CA GLU A 77 -30.87 -3.61 -7.19
C GLU A 77 -32.09 -4.11 -6.37
N ILE A 78 -32.10 -3.92 -5.04
CA ILE A 78 -33.29 -4.17 -4.21
C ILE A 78 -34.46 -3.31 -4.68
N ALA A 79 -34.22 -2.01 -4.91
CA ALA A 79 -35.25 -1.08 -5.33
C ALA A 79 -35.82 -1.46 -6.70
N ARG A 80 -34.94 -1.79 -7.66
CA ARG A 80 -35.34 -2.26 -9.00
C ARG A 80 -36.18 -3.53 -8.91
N TRP A 81 -35.69 -4.54 -8.19
CA TRP A 81 -36.42 -5.79 -7.98
C TRP A 81 -37.80 -5.53 -7.35
N ALA A 82 -37.90 -4.66 -6.35
CA ALA A 82 -39.18 -4.33 -5.71
C ALA A 82 -40.18 -3.70 -6.68
N VAL A 83 -39.71 -2.85 -7.61
CA VAL A 83 -40.55 -2.26 -8.66
C VAL A 83 -41.02 -3.32 -9.65
N GLU A 84 -40.12 -4.18 -10.12
CA GLU A 84 -40.45 -5.28 -11.05
C GLU A 84 -41.44 -6.26 -10.44
N VAL A 85 -41.20 -6.67 -9.19
CA VAL A 85 -42.11 -7.53 -8.44
C VAL A 85 -43.50 -6.91 -8.33
N ARG A 86 -43.58 -5.61 -8.01
CA ARG A 86 -44.85 -4.90 -7.92
C ARG A 86 -45.56 -4.86 -9.27
N ALA A 87 -44.84 -4.65 -10.37
CA ALA A 87 -45.41 -4.68 -11.71
C ALA A 87 -45.97 -6.07 -12.06
N ILE A 88 -45.18 -7.12 -11.85
CA ILE A 88 -45.57 -8.52 -12.14
C ILE A 88 -46.76 -8.96 -11.27
N ALA A 89 -46.76 -8.58 -9.99
CA ALA A 89 -47.85 -8.92 -9.08
C ALA A 89 -49.18 -8.25 -9.48
N ILE A 90 -49.13 -7.00 -9.98
CA ILE A 90 -50.32 -6.29 -10.50
C ILE A 90 -50.80 -6.93 -11.80
N GLU A 91 -49.88 -7.33 -12.67
CA GLU A 91 -50.19 -7.79 -14.03
C GLU A 91 -50.65 -9.25 -14.10
N HIS A 92 -50.18 -10.11 -13.21
CA HIS A 92 -50.30 -11.55 -13.37
C HIS A 92 -50.94 -12.32 -12.21
N ASP A 93 -51.28 -11.69 -11.08
CA ASP A 93 -51.87 -12.36 -9.91
C ASP A 93 -51.05 -13.58 -9.41
N ILE A 94 -49.72 -13.53 -9.58
CA ILE A 94 -48.82 -14.69 -9.44
C ILE A 94 -47.53 -14.35 -8.67
N THR A 95 -46.90 -15.45 -8.22
CA THR A 95 -45.69 -15.64 -7.42
C THR A 95 -44.50 -14.73 -7.75
N ILE A 96 -44.00 -14.13 -6.68
CA ILE A 96 -42.91 -13.15 -6.65
C ILE A 96 -41.56 -13.80 -7.00
N PRO A 97 -40.79 -13.27 -7.97
CA PRO A 97 -39.43 -13.76 -8.25
C PRO A 97 -38.52 -13.54 -7.05
N ARG A 98 -37.70 -14.53 -6.70
CA ARG A 98 -36.82 -14.46 -5.52
C ARG A 98 -35.64 -13.52 -5.78
N MET A 99 -35.40 -12.59 -4.85
CA MET A 99 -34.26 -11.69 -4.91
C MET A 99 -32.92 -12.42 -4.73
N LYS A 100 -31.89 -11.99 -5.47
CA LYS A 100 -30.50 -12.40 -5.27
C LYS A 100 -30.03 -12.02 -3.86
N THR A 101 -29.24 -12.87 -3.21
CA THR A 101 -28.58 -12.52 -1.95
C THR A 101 -27.40 -11.58 -2.20
N PHE A 102 -27.00 -10.78 -1.21
CA PHE A 102 -25.84 -9.90 -1.32
C PHE A 102 -24.56 -10.63 -1.75
N ARG A 103 -24.33 -11.86 -1.25
CA ARG A 103 -23.17 -12.68 -1.65
C ARG A 103 -23.21 -13.02 -3.14
N GLN A 104 -24.37 -13.39 -3.67
CA GLN A 104 -24.53 -13.71 -5.09
C GLN A 104 -24.37 -12.45 -5.96
N PHE A 105 -25.00 -11.35 -5.55
CA PHE A 105 -24.84 -10.06 -6.21
C PHE A 105 -23.39 -9.61 -6.23
N LYS A 106 -22.69 -9.59 -5.08
CA LYS A 106 -21.29 -9.20 -4.99
C LYS A 106 -20.38 -10.04 -5.89
N ALA A 107 -20.62 -11.34 -5.99
CA ALA A 107 -19.82 -12.22 -6.86
C ALA A 107 -20.04 -11.95 -8.35
N GLU A 108 -21.25 -11.55 -8.76
CA GLU A 108 -21.57 -11.14 -10.13
C GLU A 108 -21.03 -9.75 -10.42
N TRP A 109 -21.26 -8.79 -9.52
CA TRP A 109 -20.77 -7.43 -9.61
C TRP A 109 -19.26 -7.35 -9.75
N LEU A 110 -18.51 -8.11 -8.94
CA LEU A 110 -17.04 -8.16 -9.01
C LEU A 110 -16.52 -8.85 -10.27
N ARG A 111 -17.35 -9.65 -10.96
CA ARG A 111 -17.01 -10.21 -12.28
C ARG A 111 -17.13 -9.13 -13.36
N ASP A 112 -18.16 -8.30 -13.24
CA ASP A 112 -18.48 -7.25 -14.21
C ASP A 112 -17.61 -5.99 -13.99
N HIS A 113 -17.13 -5.78 -12.76
CA HIS A 113 -16.29 -4.65 -12.34
C HIS A 113 -14.96 -5.16 -11.75
N PRO A 114 -14.05 -5.70 -12.57
CA PRO A 114 -12.78 -6.29 -12.12
C PRO A 114 -11.81 -5.29 -11.49
N GLU A 115 -12.01 -3.98 -11.66
CA GLU A 115 -11.27 -2.91 -11.01
C GLU A 115 -11.40 -2.98 -9.48
N TYR A 116 -12.59 -3.27 -8.97
CA TYR A 116 -12.85 -3.47 -7.54
C TYR A 116 -12.17 -4.73 -6.97
N ALA A 117 -11.73 -5.65 -7.85
CA ALA A 117 -11.01 -6.86 -7.45
C ALA A 117 -9.48 -6.67 -7.40
N ASN A 118 -8.91 -5.67 -8.08
CA ASN A 118 -7.49 -5.68 -8.44
C ASN A 118 -6.63 -4.51 -7.94
N GLU A 119 -7.19 -3.48 -7.32
CA GLU A 119 -6.41 -2.27 -7.01
C GLU A 119 -5.40 -2.42 -5.84
N PHE A 120 -5.50 -3.49 -5.03
CA PHE A 120 -4.49 -3.87 -4.03
C PHE A 120 -4.03 -5.34 -4.16
N GLY A 121 -4.47 -6.05 -5.20
CA GLY A 121 -4.25 -7.49 -5.40
C GLY A 121 -2.93 -7.85 -6.11
N LYS A 122 -2.13 -6.87 -6.55
CA LYS A 122 -0.81 -7.10 -7.16
C LYS A 122 0.36 -6.66 -6.25
N HIS A 123 0.31 -7.09 -5.00
CA HIS A 123 1.54 -7.39 -4.25
C HIS A 123 1.60 -8.91 -4.05
N THR A 124 1.77 -9.63 -5.15
CA THR A 124 2.26 -11.02 -5.10
C THR A 124 3.76 -10.95 -4.79
N PRO A 125 4.28 -11.76 -3.84
CA PRO A 125 5.58 -11.59 -3.18
C PRO A 125 6.81 -11.54 -4.10
#